data_AF-A0A9D4W927-F1
#
_entry.id   AF-A0A9D4W927-F1
#
_cell.length_a   1.000
_cell.length_b   1.000
_cell.length_c   1.000
_cell.angle_alpha   90.00
_cell.angle_beta   90.00
_cell.angle_gamma   90.00
#
_symmetry.space_group_name_H-M   'P 1'
#
loop_
_entity.id
_entity.type
_entity.pdbx_description
1 polymer ?
#
loop_
_entity_poly.entity_id
_entity_poly.type
_entity_poly.pdbx_seq_one_letter_code
_entity_poly.pdbx_strand_id
1 'polypeptide(L)'
;MKCRYIVKEVEQVIRDIGRSLAALSLANTEVLSRISDQVNRLQSEMQRAEFEASQSQLDIVDKLNHGIKEQKLDQAFANDMLEEIARAVGVPVEPSEIKLLTLLGYCSVGELLCPVKHQVRMNLIGDS
;
A
#
# COMPACT_ATOMS: atom_id res chain seq x y z
N MET A 1 15.61 40.68 -54.60
CA MET A 1 14.49 40.52 -53.64
C MET A 1 14.51 39.24 -52.82
N LYS A 2 15.14 38.13 -53.28
CA LYS A 2 15.10 36.81 -52.61
C LYS A 2 15.66 36.77 -51.17
N CYS A 3 16.74 37.49 -50.89
CA CYS A 3 17.35 37.49 -49.55
C CYS A 3 16.41 38.04 -48.46
N ARG A 4 15.65 39.12 -48.76
CA ARG A 4 14.63 39.67 -47.84
C ARG A 4 13.50 38.69 -47.54
N TYR A 5 13.13 37.85 -48.50
CA TYR A 5 12.11 36.83 -48.30
C TYR A 5 12.63 35.72 -47.38
N ILE A 6 13.84 35.20 -47.65
CA ILE A 6 14.48 34.17 -46.81
C ILE A 6 14.62 34.65 -45.37
N VAL A 7 15.07 35.90 -45.15
CA VAL A 7 15.19 36.47 -43.79
C VAL A 7 13.83 36.48 -43.08
N LYS A 8 12.75 36.87 -43.76
CA LYS A 8 11.40 36.87 -43.16
C LYS A 8 10.92 35.46 -42.79
N GLU A 9 11.17 34.48 -43.64
CA GLU A 9 10.82 33.07 -43.35
C GLU A 9 11.60 32.56 -42.15
N VAL A 10 12.91 32.81 -42.09
CA VAL A 10 13.76 32.41 -40.96
C VAL A 10 13.31 33.07 -39.66
N GLU A 11 13.03 34.38 -39.67
CA GLU A 11 12.49 35.07 -38.50
C GLU A 11 11.16 34.47 -38.04
N GLN A 12 10.28 34.11 -38.98
CA GLN A 12 9.00 33.51 -38.65
C GLN A 12 9.20 32.13 -38.02
N VAL A 13 10.06 31.28 -38.59
CA VAL A 13 10.38 29.96 -38.05
C VAL A 13 10.99 30.08 -36.66
N ILE A 14 11.90 31.03 -36.43
CA ILE A 14 12.48 31.29 -35.09
C ILE A 14 11.38 31.71 -34.10
N ARG A 15 10.46 32.57 -34.50
CA ARG A 15 9.30 32.95 -33.65
C ARG A 15 8.43 31.75 -33.33
N ASP A 16 8.22 30.85 -34.28
CA ASP A 16 7.40 29.65 -34.10
C ASP A 16 8.09 28.65 -33.15
N ILE A 17 9.40 28.45 -33.30
CA ILE A 17 10.22 27.67 -32.36
C ILE A 17 10.10 28.25 -30.95
N GLY A 18 10.25 29.58 -30.80
CA GLY A 18 10.13 30.25 -29.51
C GLY A 18 8.78 30.02 -28.84
N ARG A 19 7.67 30.07 -29.60
CA ARG A 19 6.33 29.79 -29.06
C ARG A 19 6.16 28.33 -28.66
N SER A 20 6.67 27.39 -29.46
CA SER A 20 6.65 25.96 -29.14
C SER A 20 7.45 25.65 -27.87
N LEU A 21 8.62 26.25 -27.69
CA LEU A 21 9.44 26.08 -26.48
C LEU A 21 8.78 26.67 -25.23
N ALA A 22 8.11 27.82 -25.36
CA ALA A 22 7.35 28.41 -24.26
C ALA A 22 6.17 27.51 -23.86
N ALA A 23 5.42 26.99 -24.84
CA ALA A 23 4.32 26.06 -24.60
C ALA A 23 4.81 24.75 -23.94
N LEU A 24 5.93 24.19 -24.43
CA LEU A 24 6.53 22.99 -23.86
C LEU A 24 6.93 23.18 -22.39
N SER A 25 7.57 24.32 -22.07
CA SER A 25 7.98 24.66 -20.71
C SER A 25 6.78 24.72 -19.76
N LEU A 26 5.68 25.35 -20.19
CA LEU A 26 4.45 25.44 -19.40
C LEU A 26 3.81 24.07 -19.17
N ALA A 27 3.70 23.26 -20.23
CA ALA A 27 3.16 21.90 -20.13
C ALA A 27 4.00 21.04 -19.16
N ASN A 28 5.33 21.19 -19.18
CA ASN A 28 6.19 20.46 -18.25
C ASN A 28 5.94 20.87 -16.79
N THR A 29 5.76 22.16 -16.50
CA THR A 29 5.43 22.63 -15.14
C THR A 29 4.07 22.09 -14.69
N GLU A 30 3.06 22.07 -15.55
CA GLU A 30 1.75 21.51 -15.23
C GLU A 30 1.84 20.00 -14.93
N VAL A 31 2.54 19.25 -15.77
CA VAL A 31 2.74 17.80 -15.58
C VAL A 31 3.48 17.54 -14.27
N LEU A 32 4.56 18.26 -13.98
CA LEU A 32 5.30 18.11 -12.73
C LEU A 32 4.45 18.45 -11.50
N SER A 33 3.61 19.49 -11.58
CA SER A 33 2.66 19.82 -10.50
C SER A 33 1.70 18.66 -10.25
N ARG A 34 1.11 18.10 -11.32
CA ARG A 34 0.17 16.97 -11.22
C ARG A 34 0.83 15.73 -10.63
N ILE A 35 2.07 15.44 -11.03
CA ILE A 35 2.85 14.32 -10.46
C ILE A 35 3.11 14.58 -8.98
N SER A 36 3.53 15.79 -8.59
CA SER A 36 3.75 16.14 -7.19
C SER A 36 2.49 15.95 -6.35
N ASP A 37 1.33 16.37 -6.84
CA ASP A 37 0.05 16.20 -6.14
C ASP A 37 -0.31 14.73 -5.97
N GLN A 38 -0.09 13.92 -7.00
CA GLN A 38 -0.30 12.46 -6.95
C GLN A 38 0.63 11.78 -5.95
N VAL A 39 1.92 12.15 -5.93
CA VAL A 39 2.91 11.61 -4.99
C VAL A 39 2.57 12.00 -3.56
N ASN A 40 2.22 13.26 -3.29
CA ASN A 40 1.83 13.73 -1.96
C ASN A 40 0.57 13.01 -1.45
N ARG A 41 -0.40 12.80 -2.33
CA ARG A 41 -1.60 12.03 -1.99
C ARG A 41 -1.28 10.56 -1.68
N LEU A 42 -0.46 9.92 -2.51
CA LEU A 42 -0.02 8.54 -2.28
C LEU A 42 0.72 8.40 -0.95
N GLN A 43 1.65 9.32 -0.65
CA GLN A 43 2.34 9.36 0.64
C GLN A 43 1.36 9.45 1.81
N SER A 44 0.35 10.32 1.71
CA SER A 44 -0.66 10.47 2.76
C SER A 44 -1.50 9.20 2.94
N GLU A 45 -1.87 8.54 1.84
CA GLU A 45 -2.59 7.27 1.85
C GLU A 45 -1.74 6.14 2.46
N MET A 46 -0.44 6.07 2.14
CA MET A 46 0.51 5.11 2.71
C MET A 46 0.72 5.31 4.22
N GLN A 47 0.94 6.56 4.66
CA GLN A 47 1.09 6.89 6.08
C GLN A 47 -0.15 6.52 6.88
N ARG A 48 -1.35 6.78 6.32
CA ARG A 48 -2.61 6.38 6.96
C ARG A 48 -2.72 4.86 7.05
N ALA A 49 -2.42 4.14 5.97
CA ALA A 49 -2.49 2.68 5.95
C ALA A 49 -1.50 2.05 6.95
N GLU A 50 -0.28 2.57 7.06
CA GLU A 50 0.71 2.13 8.05
C GLU A 50 0.22 2.37 9.49
N PHE A 51 -0.37 3.54 9.75
CA PHE A 51 -0.95 3.86 11.05
C PHE A 51 -2.11 2.92 11.40
N GLU A 52 -3.05 2.71 10.47
CA GLU A 52 -4.20 1.83 10.67
C GLU A 52 -3.78 0.37 10.90
N ALA A 53 -2.80 -0.13 10.12
CA ALA A 53 -2.25 -1.47 10.31
C ALA A 53 -1.57 -1.62 11.69
N SER A 54 -0.80 -0.61 12.10
CA SER A 54 -0.13 -0.59 13.39
C SER A 54 -1.15 -0.55 14.54
N GLN A 55 -2.19 0.28 14.42
CA GLN A 55 -3.25 0.38 15.41
C GLN A 55 -4.02 -0.93 15.54
N SER A 56 -4.37 -1.57 14.42
CA SER A 56 -5.05 -2.88 14.43
C SER A 56 -4.22 -3.96 15.15
N GLN A 57 -2.90 -3.94 15.02
CA GLN A 57 -2.03 -4.87 15.74
C GLN A 57 -2.00 -4.57 17.24
N LEU A 58 -2.00 -3.30 17.65
CA LEU A 58 -2.05 -2.90 19.06
C LEU A 58 -3.37 -3.33 19.71
N ASP A 59 -4.50 -3.14 19.02
CA ASP A 59 -5.83 -3.52 19.52
C ASP A 59 -5.92 -5.03 19.80
N ILE A 60 -5.31 -5.84 18.93
CA ILE A 60 -5.21 -7.31 19.10
C ILE A 60 -4.42 -7.65 20.37
N VAL A 61 -3.29 -6.97 20.60
CA VAL A 61 -2.45 -7.18 21.80
C VAL A 61 -3.21 -6.79 23.07
N ASP A 62 -3.95 -5.69 23.05
CA ASP A 62 -4.76 -5.27 24.19
C ASP A 62 -5.89 -6.24 24.49
N LYS A 63 -6.55 -6.76 23.45
CA LYS A 63 -7.61 -7.77 23.59
C LYS A 63 -7.06 -9.09 24.13
N LEU A 64 -5.87 -9.52 23.71
CA LEU A 64 -5.16 -10.68 24.26
C LEU A 64 -4.82 -10.47 25.75
N ASN A 65 -4.25 -9.31 26.09
CA ASN A 65 -3.90 -8.98 27.47
C ASN A 65 -5.14 -8.98 28.37
N HIS A 66 -6.26 -8.45 27.88
CA HIS A 66 -7.52 -8.49 28.59
C HIS A 66 -8.04 -9.94 28.75
N GLY A 67 -8.05 -10.73 27.68
CA GLY A 67 -8.46 -12.13 27.73
C GLY A 67 -7.64 -12.99 28.70
N ILE A 68 -6.33 -12.76 28.78
CA ILE A 68 -5.44 -13.43 29.74
C ILE A 68 -5.80 -13.05 31.18
N LYS A 69 -6.00 -11.76 31.46
CA LYS A 69 -6.39 -11.26 32.79
C LYS A 69 -7.72 -11.86 33.25
N GLU A 70 -8.68 -11.96 32.33
CA GLU A 70 -10.00 -12.52 32.58
C GLU A 70 -10.04 -14.06 32.52
N GLN A 71 -8.90 -14.72 32.27
CA GLN A 71 -8.78 -16.18 32.10
C GLN A 71 -9.77 -16.76 31.07
N LYS A 72 -9.98 -16.04 29.95
CA LYS A 72 -10.78 -16.52 28.83
C LYS A 72 -10.05 -17.63 28.08
N LEU A 73 -10.39 -18.88 28.41
CA LEU A 73 -9.84 -20.09 27.81
C LEU A 73 -10.83 -20.77 26.86
N ASP A 74 -11.96 -20.15 26.58
CA ASP A 74 -12.96 -20.73 25.69
C ASP A 74 -12.50 -20.71 24.23
N GLN A 75 -12.92 -21.72 23.49
CA GLN A 75 -12.52 -21.91 22.11
C GLN A 75 -13.06 -20.83 21.18
N ALA A 76 -14.18 -20.19 21.51
CA ALA A 76 -14.72 -19.10 20.70
C ALA A 76 -13.78 -17.89 20.76
N PHE A 77 -13.29 -17.54 21.96
CA PHE A 77 -12.27 -16.51 22.11
C PHE A 77 -10.98 -16.83 21.34
N ALA A 78 -10.49 -18.08 21.40
CA ALA A 78 -9.29 -18.48 20.65
C ALA A 78 -9.49 -18.36 19.12
N ASN A 79 -10.66 -18.75 18.61
CA ASN A 79 -10.98 -18.65 17.19
C ASN A 79 -11.13 -17.20 16.73
N ASP A 80 -11.82 -16.36 17.51
CA ASP A 80 -11.96 -14.92 17.24
C ASP A 80 -10.58 -14.24 17.19
N MET A 81 -9.67 -14.59 18.12
CA MET A 81 -8.31 -14.05 18.13
C MET A 81 -7.49 -14.48 16.92
N LEU A 82 -7.60 -15.76 16.51
CA LEU A 82 -6.91 -16.25 15.32
C LEU A 82 -7.40 -15.54 14.05
N GLU A 83 -8.71 -15.28 13.97
CA GLU A 83 -9.30 -14.58 12.83
C GLU A 83 -8.86 -13.10 12.77
N GLU A 84 -8.81 -12.41 13.92
CA GLU A 84 -8.29 -11.04 13.99
C GLU A 84 -6.81 -10.94 13.65
N ILE A 85 -5.98 -11.87 14.14
CA ILE A 85 -4.55 -11.94 13.80
C ILE A 85 -4.38 -12.18 12.30
N ALA A 86 -5.07 -13.18 11.74
CA ALA A 86 -5.00 -13.52 10.32
C ALA A 86 -5.37 -12.32 9.44
N ARG A 87 -6.45 -11.60 9.78
CA ARG A 87 -6.83 -10.35 9.09
C ARG A 87 -5.75 -9.28 9.17
N ALA A 88 -5.20 -9.03 10.36
CA ALA A 88 -4.16 -8.02 10.55
C ALA A 88 -2.85 -8.35 9.81
N VAL A 89 -2.54 -9.64 9.60
CA VAL A 89 -1.38 -10.07 8.80
C VAL A 89 -1.71 -10.28 7.32
N GLY A 90 -2.94 -9.99 6.88
CA GLY A 90 -3.36 -10.09 5.48
C GLY A 90 -3.60 -11.52 4.97
N VAL A 91 -3.86 -12.47 5.87
CA VAL A 91 -4.22 -13.85 5.53
C VAL A 91 -5.74 -13.93 5.34
N PRO A 92 -6.25 -14.29 4.15
CA PRO A 92 -7.67 -14.54 3.95
C PRO A 92 -8.08 -15.77 4.77
N VAL A 93 -9.16 -15.65 5.54
CA VAL A 93 -9.66 -16.72 6.39
C VAL A 93 -11.00 -17.20 5.86
N GLU A 94 -11.08 -18.46 5.42
CA GLU A 94 -12.39 -19.07 5.17
C GLU A 94 -12.97 -19.65 6.47
N PRO A 95 -14.28 -19.46 6.76
CA PRO A 95 -14.91 -19.98 7.98
C PRO A 95 -14.82 -21.52 8.13
N SER A 96 -14.61 -22.23 7.03
CA SER A 96 -14.43 -23.68 6.96
C SER A 96 -13.08 -24.14 7.51
N GLU A 97 -12.02 -23.34 7.36
CA GLU A 97 -10.64 -23.69 7.74
C GLU A 97 -10.45 -23.65 9.26
N ILE A 98 -11.01 -22.63 9.93
CA ILE A 98 -11.05 -22.56 11.41
C ILE A 98 -11.87 -23.72 12.00
N LYS A 99 -12.96 -24.09 11.32
CA LYS A 99 -13.86 -25.17 11.74
C LYS A 99 -13.24 -26.56 11.54
N LEU A 100 -12.39 -26.73 10.52
CA LEU A 100 -11.68 -27.98 10.24
C LEU A 100 -10.57 -28.23 11.27
N LEU A 101 -9.83 -27.19 11.66
CA LEU A 101 -8.81 -27.27 12.72
C LEU A 101 -9.42 -27.60 14.08
N THR A 102 -10.63 -27.08 14.34
CA THR A 102 -11.46 -27.40 15.51
C THR A 102 -11.86 -28.88 15.55
N LEU A 103 -12.21 -29.48 14.41
CA LEU A 103 -12.69 -30.88 14.33
C LEU A 103 -11.57 -31.92 14.44
N LEU A 104 -10.33 -31.54 14.11
CA LEU A 104 -9.19 -32.46 14.10
C LEU A 104 -8.32 -32.40 15.35
N GLY A 105 -8.62 -31.52 16.32
CA GLY A 105 -7.87 -31.42 17.59
C GLY A 105 -6.42 -30.91 17.44
N TYR A 106 -6.04 -30.42 16.25
CA TYR A 106 -4.73 -29.82 16.00
C TYR A 106 -4.75 -28.35 16.40
N CYS A 107 -4.59 -28.07 17.69
CA CYS A 107 -4.11 -26.76 18.10
C CYS A 107 -2.58 -26.77 18.06
N SER A 108 -2.02 -26.64 16.85
CA SER A 108 -0.61 -26.35 16.64
C SER A 108 -0.51 -25.01 15.93
N VAL A 109 -0.33 -23.94 16.71
CA VAL A 109 -0.13 -22.55 16.27
C VAL A 109 0.94 -22.41 15.16
N GLY A 110 1.82 -23.41 15.00
CA GLY A 110 2.91 -23.42 14.03
C GLY A 110 2.53 -23.65 12.56
N GLU A 111 1.45 -24.36 12.24
CA GLU A 111 1.15 -24.73 10.84
C GLU A 111 0.34 -23.67 10.08
N LEU A 112 -0.50 -22.90 10.79
CA LEU A 112 -1.26 -21.79 10.19
C LEU A 112 -0.41 -20.54 9.90
N LEU A 113 0.77 -20.43 10.53
CA LEU A 113 1.74 -19.35 10.28
C LEU A 113 2.73 -19.65 9.13
N CYS A 114 2.69 -20.85 8.54
CA CYS A 114 3.57 -21.19 7.41
C CYS A 114 3.42 -20.26 6.19
N PRO A 115 2.21 -19.77 5.82
CA PRO A 115 2.07 -18.75 4.78
C PRO A 115 2.59 -17.37 5.20
N VAL A 116 2.48 -17.02 6.49
CA VAL A 116 2.89 -15.70 7.04
C VAL A 116 4.40 -15.49 6.90
N LYS A 117 5.22 -16.53 7.11
CA LYS A 117 6.67 -16.45 6.90
C LYS A 117 7.05 -16.20 5.43
N HIS A 118 6.25 -16.65 4.48
CA HIS A 118 6.54 -16.45 3.06
C HIS A 118 6.13 -15.05 2.59
N GLN A 119 4.98 -14.54 3.04
CA GLN A 119 4.46 -13.23 2.65
C GLN A 119 5.26 -12.07 3.25
N VAL A 120 5.66 -12.15 4.53
CA VAL A 120 6.53 -11.14 5.17
C VAL A 120 7.92 -11.12 4.51
N ARG A 121 8.43 -12.27 4.05
CA ARG A 121 9.70 -12.35 3.35
C ARG A 121 9.65 -11.72 1.96
N MET A 122 8.52 -11.74 1.26
CA MET A 122 8.40 -11.06 -0.05
C MET A 122 8.26 -9.54 0.08
N ASN A 123 7.62 -9.03 1.14
CA ASN A 123 7.47 -7.59 1.34
C ASN A 123 8.77 -6.89 1.79
N LEU A 124 9.73 -7.62 2.36
CA LEU A 124 11.05 -7.08 2.76
C LEU A 124 12.14 -7.19 1.67
N ILE A 125 11.85 -7.82 0.53
CA ILE A 125 12.79 -7.94 -0.61
C ILE A 125 12.44 -6.90 -1.71
N GLY A 126 11.46 -6.03 -1.46
CA GLY A 126 11.06 -4.93 -2.34
C GLY A 126 11.90 -3.65 -2.23
N ASP A 127 13.03 -3.67 -1.51
CA ASP A 127 14.02 -2.59 -1.53
C ASP A 127 15.19 -2.98 -2.44
N SER A 128 15.12 -2.59 -3.71
CA SER A 128 16.26 -2.47 -4.63
C SER A 128 16.00 -1.40 -5.67
#